data_AF-A0ABD5KCQ5-F1
#
_entry.id   AF-A0ABD5KCQ5-F1
#
_cell.length_a   1.000
_cell.length_b   1.000
_cell.length_c   1.000
_cell.angle_alpha   90.00
_cell.angle_beta   90.00
_cell.angle_gamma   90.00
#
_symmetry.space_group_name_H-M   'P 1'
#
loop_
_entity.id
_entity.type
_entity.pdbx_description
1 polymer ?
#
loop_
_entity_poly.entity_id
_entity_poly.type
_entity_poly.pdbx_seq_one_letter_code
_entity_poly.pdbx_strand_id
1 'polypeptide(L)' 'MKEVITASDLMEQLITMNKENSVCQVRIPGKGMYVIVLQDDYSTVPSSDQMLSDTENEVSEKIGSEIKRNPFL' A
#
# COMPACT_ATOMS: atom_id res chain seq x y z
N MET A 1 -2.38 18.74 -9.57
CA MET A 1 -1.43 17.63 -9.82
C MET A 1 -0.17 18.24 -10.41
N LYS A 2 0.97 18.15 -9.72
CA LYS A 2 2.23 18.79 -10.13
C LYS A 2 3.12 17.79 -10.86
N GLU A 3 3.68 18.20 -11.98
CA GLU A 3 4.71 17.44 -12.70
C GLU A 3 6.08 17.75 -12.08
N VAL A 4 6.85 16.70 -11.78
CA VAL A 4 8.15 16.78 -11.13
C VAL A 4 9.19 16.27 -12.12
N ILE A 5 10.04 17.18 -12.59
CA ILE A 5 11.06 16.87 -13.61
C ILE A 5 12.40 16.60 -12.93
N THR A 6 12.71 17.34 -11.87
CA THR A 6 13.96 17.23 -11.12
C THR A 6 13.73 16.82 -9.67
N ALA A 7 14.77 16.29 -9.04
CA ALA A 7 14.75 16.00 -7.61
C ALA A 7 14.50 17.26 -6.77
N SER A 8 15.03 18.42 -7.21
CA SER A 8 14.79 19.70 -6.54
C SER A 8 13.30 20.07 -6.51
N ASP A 9 12.58 19.90 -7.62
CA ASP A 9 11.13 20.17 -7.70
C ASP A 9 10.31 19.32 -6.71
N LEU A 10 10.79 18.09 -6.46
CA LEU A 10 10.20 17.19 -5.47
C LEU A 10 10.52 17.64 -4.06
N MET A 11 11.79 17.95 -3.79
CA MET A 11 12.25 18.37 -2.45
C MET A 11 11.57 19.66 -2.00
N GLU A 12 11.36 20.63 -2.88
CA GLU A 12 10.62 21.86 -2.56
C GLU A 12 9.18 21.56 -2.12
N GLN A 13 8.52 20.58 -2.75
CA GLN A 13 7.20 20.14 -2.30
C GLN A 13 7.28 19.46 -0.93
N LEU A 14 8.22 18.55 -0.75
CA LEU A 14 8.35 17.80 0.51
C LEU A 14 8.64 18.73 1.70
N ILE A 15 9.49 19.74 1.52
CA ILE A 15 9.86 20.70 2.58
C ILE A 15 8.67 21.60 2.96
N THR A 16 7.71 21.82 2.05
CA THR A 16 6.52 22.61 2.32
C THR A 16 5.34 21.77 2.85
N MET A 17 5.49 20.44 2.95
CA MET A 17 4.48 19.57 3.54
C MET A 17 4.46 19.69 5.06
N ASN A 18 3.26 19.68 5.61
CA ASN A 18 2.91 19.78 7.00
C ASN A 18 1.59 19.03 7.25
N LYS A 19 1.08 19.07 8.48
CA LYS A 19 -0.15 18.37 8.86
C LYS A 19 -1.39 18.80 8.07
N GLU A 20 -1.47 20.05 7.64
CA GLU A 20 -2.61 20.62 6.91
C GLU A 20 -2.62 20.23 5.43
N ASN A 21 -1.44 19.99 4.84
CA ASN A 21 -1.26 19.55 3.46
C ASN A 21 -0.48 18.23 3.38
N SER A 22 -0.79 17.32 4.30
CA SER A 22 -0.07 16.06 4.52
C SER A 22 -0.15 15.09 3.35
N VAL A 23 -1.00 15.34 2.35
CA VAL A 23 -1.12 14.50 1.16
C VAL A 23 -0.88 15.34 -0.09
N CYS A 24 0.05 14.91 -0.94
CA CYS A 24 0.23 15.50 -2.26
C CYS A 24 0.35 14.43 -3.35
N GLN A 25 0.02 14.81 -4.57
CA GLN A 25 0.09 13.92 -5.73
C GLN A 25 1.00 14.52 -6.80
N VAL A 26 2.00 13.74 -7.19
CA VAL A 26 3.02 14.13 -8.16
C VAL A 26 3.05 13.17 -9.34
N ARG A 27 3.38 13.70 -10.52
CA ARG A 27 3.67 12.91 -11.71
C ARG A 27 5.16 13.01 -12.00
N ILE A 28 5.81 11.87 -12.13
CA ILE A 28 7.19 11.78 -12.58
C ILE A 28 7.17 11.24 -14.02
N PRO A 29 7.59 12.02 -15.02
CA PRO A 29 7.64 11.58 -16.41
C PRO A 29 8.41 10.26 -16.56
N GLY A 30 7.83 9.31 -17.29
CA GLY A 30 8.40 7.98 -17.49
C GLY A 30 8.34 7.03 -16.29
N LYS A 31 7.85 7.47 -15.12
CA LYS A 31 7.72 6.64 -13.91
C LYS A 31 6.27 6.47 -13.46
N GLY A 32 5.43 7.48 -13.70
CA GLY A 32 4.00 7.42 -13.42
C GLY A 32 3.56 8.42 -12.36
N MET A 33 2.48 8.08 -11.66
CA MET A 33 1.86 8.91 -10.64
C MET A 33 2.14 8.37 -9.25
N TYR A 34 2.45 9.27 -8.33
CA TYR A 34 2.74 8.96 -6.93
C TYR A 34 1.87 9.82 -6.04
N VAL A 35 1.41 9.22 -4.95
CA VAL A 35 0.76 9.92 -3.83
C VAL A 35 1.73 9.86 -2.67
N ILE A 36 2.09 11.02 -2.13
CA ILE A 36 3.03 11.17 -1.02
C ILE A 36 2.21 11.59 0.19
N VAL A 37 2.43 10.90 1.31
CA VAL A 37 1.73 11.14 2.57
C VAL A 37 2.77 11.44 3.64
N LEU A 38 2.64 12.58 4.31
CA LEU A 38 3.40 12.92 5.51
C LEU A 38 2.76 12.19 6.69
N GLN A 39 3.55 11.36 7.36
CA GLN A 39 3.14 10.61 8.54
C GLN A 39 3.85 11.20 9.77
N ASP A 40 3.07 11.56 10.80
CA ASP A 40 3.63 11.99 12.09
C ASP A 40 4.01 10.77 12.96
N ASP A 41 5.08 10.89 13.73
CA ASP A 41 5.77 9.83 14.51
C ASP A 41 4.98 9.22 15.70
N TYR A 42 3.65 9.18 15.65
CA TYR A 42 2.83 8.62 16.75
C TYR A 42 2.14 7.29 16.42
N SER A 43 2.23 6.79 15.19
CA SER A 43 1.82 5.42 14.89
C SER A 43 3.06 4.58 14.62
N THR A 44 3.37 3.68 15.54
CA THR A 44 4.25 2.53 15.31
C THR A 44 3.77 1.86 14.02
N VAL A 45 4.49 2.08 12.92
CA VAL A 45 4.20 1.37 11.67
C VAL A 45 4.55 -0.09 11.95
N PRO A 46 3.62 -1.07 11.85
CA PRO A 46 4.05 -2.45 11.83
C PRO A 46 5.00 -2.59 10.64
N SER A 47 6.23 -3.05 10.90
CA SER A 47 7.23 -3.25 9.85
C SER A 47 6.57 -4.04 8.72
N SER A 48 6.56 -3.48 7.51
CA SER A 48 5.93 -4.10 6.34
C SER A 48 6.55 -5.47 5.98
N ASP A 49 7.61 -5.90 6.68
CA ASP A 49 8.17 -7.24 6.61
C ASP A 49 7.21 -8.35 7.07
N GLN A 50 6.13 -8.03 7.80
CA GLN A 50 5.22 -9.05 8.35
C GLN A 50 4.04 -9.44 7.45
N MET A 51 3.86 -8.84 6.25
CA MET A 51 2.71 -9.16 5.38
C MET A 51 2.96 -10.26 4.34
N LEU A 52 4.03 -11.07 4.47
CA LEU A 52 4.37 -12.13 3.52
C LEU A 52 4.46 -13.54 4.11
N SER A 53 3.85 -13.81 5.28
CA SER A 53 3.96 -15.15 5.90
C SER A 53 2.65 -15.75 6.42
N ASP A 54 1.52 -15.54 5.73
CA ASP A 54 0.27 -16.29 6.04
C ASP A 54 -0.31 -16.97 4.79
N THR A 55 0.55 -17.54 3.96
CA THR A 55 0.12 -18.55 3.00
C THR A 55 1.29 -19.50 2.90
N GLU A 56 1.32 -20.59 3.68
CA GLU A 56 1.60 -21.99 3.29
C GLU A 56 1.42 -22.92 4.53
N ASN A 57 0.59 -23.98 4.34
CA ASN A 57 0.54 -25.27 5.06
C ASN A 57 -0.34 -25.50 6.31
N GLU A 58 -1.52 -26.06 6.01
CA GLU A 58 -2.18 -27.28 6.54
C GLU A 58 -1.76 -27.88 7.89
N VAL A 59 -2.74 -28.29 8.73
CA VAL A 59 -2.96 -29.70 9.13
C VAL A 59 -4.30 -29.88 9.88
N SER A 60 -5.10 -30.81 9.32
CA SER A 60 -6.08 -31.75 9.92
C SER A 60 -7.00 -31.36 11.09
N GLU A 61 -8.32 -31.51 10.85
CA GLU A 61 -9.20 -32.54 11.44
C GLU A 61 -10.66 -32.05 11.55
N LYS A 62 -11.49 -32.29 10.52
CA LYS A 62 -12.85 -32.84 10.71
C LYS A 62 -13.49 -33.21 9.38
N ILE A 63 -13.54 -34.51 9.12
CA ILE A 63 -14.44 -35.11 8.13
C ILE A 63 -15.90 -34.78 8.52
N GLY A 64 -16.58 -34.01 7.66
CA GLY A 64 -17.97 -33.61 7.82
C GLY A 64 -18.58 -33.38 6.45
N SER A 65 -19.25 -34.42 5.97
CA SER A 65 -19.97 -34.58 4.70
C SER A 65 -20.81 -33.37 4.26
N GLU A 66 -20.64 -32.90 3.01
CA GLU A 66 -21.67 -32.82 1.96
C GLU A 66 -21.11 -32.13 0.69
N ILE A 67 -20.74 -32.92 -0.32
CA ILE A 67 -20.46 -32.38 -1.65
C ILE A 67 -21.81 -32.18 -2.33
N LYS A 68 -22.35 -30.95 -2.29
CA LYS A 68 -23.45 -30.56 -3.17
C LYS A 68 -22.88 -30.47 -4.59
N ARG A 69 -23.18 -31.49 -5.41
CA ARG A 69 -22.92 -31.45 -6.85
C ARG A 69 -23.69 -30.28 -7.47
N ASN A 70 -23.00 -29.50 -8.29
CA ASN A 70 -23.57 -28.41 -9.06
C ASN A 70 -24.51 -29.02 -10.12
N PRO A 71 -25.80 -28.65 -10.20
CA PRO A 71 -26.73 -29.23 -11.17
C PRO A 71 -26.59 -28.67 -12.60
N PHE A 72 -25.57 -27.85 -12.86
CA PHE A 72 -25.35 -27.17 -14.13
C PHE A 72 -23.95 -27.41 -14.73
N LEU A 73 -23.24 -28.46 -14.30
CA LEU A 73 -21.99 -28.94 -14.92
C LEU A 73 -22.17 -30.38 -15.39
#